data_AF-A0A971Q7C6-F1
#
_entry.id   AF-A0A971Q7C6-F1
#
_cell.length_a   1.000
_cell.length_b   1.000
_cell.length_c   1.000
_cell.angle_alpha   90.00
_cell.angle_beta   90.00
_cell.angle_gamma   90.00
#
_symmetry.space_group_name_H-M   'P 1'
#
loop_
_entity.id
_entity.type
_entity.pdbx_description
1 polymer ?
#
loop_
_entity_poly.entity_id
_entity_poly.type
_entity_poly.pdbx_seq_one_letter_code
_entity_poly.pdbx_strand_id
1 'polypeptide(L)'
;MWRKNRFIKYFGVIGILGPILIYTYYVYIVSWLLGFAFFSVSGSVMTAAESQDSITAFLNGYRGILRNEWFSGIGWAYLFLVVTLGLNTWILLRGIRGGIELLCKIAMPVLLVLGVVLVVRVLTLGAPDPAQPAWNVGGGMGFLWNPDFSVLGRSQVWLAAAGQVFFSLSVGFGVILTYSSYLKRGDDVALSGLTAVSTNTFAEVILGGSIVIPAAFAFFGPMATQQIAQSGFDLAVVTMPMIFAKMHFGQLFAVLWFTLLFLAGITSSVSVAQPAVTFLEDELDVGKGTAVAIFATGTFILIQLPVFLLSHGVLDDMDFLAANFFVVVFALIEVVLFAWVFGMNRAWEEIHHGAQLRIPRVYKYIIKFVTPSILIVILGWWFYERWLDVLLLRKTLEGGEISPTDRPIILASRLLILLMIWGMIVMVKLAWRRRQAAPAVSQAGETPT
;
A
#
# COMPACT_ATOMS: atom_id res chain seq x y z
N MET A 1 14.49 6.64 26.11
CA MET A 1 13.18 5.94 26.25
C MET A 1 13.31 4.57 26.93
N TRP A 2 14.15 3.69 26.41
CA TRP A 2 14.50 2.31 26.85
C TRP A 2 14.85 2.12 28.34
N ARG A 3 15.61 3.05 28.95
CA ARG A 3 15.91 3.01 30.40
C ARG A 3 14.65 3.11 31.28
N LYS A 4 13.52 3.57 30.74
CA LYS A 4 12.25 3.72 31.46
C LYS A 4 11.29 2.52 31.32
N ASN A 5 11.38 1.70 30.26
CA ASN A 5 10.52 0.52 30.10
C ASN A 5 11.13 -0.53 29.14
N ARG A 6 11.32 -1.77 29.63
CA ARG A 6 11.86 -2.92 28.89
C ARG A 6 10.97 -3.45 27.76
N PHE A 7 9.69 -3.08 27.75
CA PHE A 7 8.71 -3.58 26.77
C PHE A 7 8.66 -2.75 25.48
N ILE A 8 9.26 -1.55 25.45
CA ILE A 8 9.22 -0.64 24.29
C ILE A 8 9.75 -1.31 23.02
N LYS A 9 10.75 -2.18 23.15
CA LYS A 9 11.33 -2.91 22.01
C LYS A 9 10.35 -3.82 21.28
N TYR A 10 9.29 -4.29 21.95
CA TYR A 10 8.31 -5.18 21.33
C TYR A 10 7.26 -4.40 20.53
N PHE A 11 7.09 -3.10 20.79
CA PHE A 11 6.19 -2.27 19.97
C PHE A 11 6.66 -2.15 18.52
N GLY A 12 7.98 -2.13 18.29
CA GLY A 12 8.57 -2.11 16.96
C GLY A 12 8.36 -3.39 16.13
N VAL A 13 7.92 -4.50 16.75
CA VAL A 13 7.63 -5.75 16.04
C VAL A 13 6.51 -5.55 15.01
N ILE A 14 5.49 -4.77 15.36
CA ILE A 14 4.36 -4.48 14.47
C ILE A 14 4.83 -3.69 13.25
N GLY A 15 5.75 -2.74 13.44
CA GLY A 15 6.37 -1.94 12.38
C GLY A 15 7.30 -2.71 11.43
N ILE A 16 7.61 -3.97 11.72
CA ILE A 16 8.37 -4.87 10.83
C ILE A 16 7.44 -5.91 10.22
N LEU A 17 6.56 -6.51 11.04
CA LEU A 17 5.70 -7.59 10.60
C LEU A 17 4.56 -7.12 9.69
N GLY A 18 3.96 -5.97 9.98
CA GLY A 18 2.94 -5.37 9.12
C GLY A 18 3.44 -5.23 7.67
N PRO A 19 4.58 -4.55 7.44
CA PRO A 19 5.19 -4.44 6.11
C PRO A 19 5.51 -5.77 5.44
N ILE A 20 6.00 -6.78 6.17
CA ILE A 20 6.24 -8.13 5.60
C ILE A 20 4.93 -8.74 5.08
N LEU A 21 3.84 -8.62 5.84
CA LEU A 21 2.54 -9.13 5.41
C LEU A 21 1.98 -8.34 4.22
N ILE A 22 2.06 -7.00 4.26
CA ILE A 22 1.67 -6.14 3.13
C ILE A 22 2.45 -6.53 1.89
N TYR A 23 3.77 -6.62 1.97
CA TYR A 23 4.63 -7.01 0.85
C TYR A 23 4.20 -8.34 0.23
N THR A 24 3.77 -9.30 1.06
CA THR A 24 3.36 -10.64 0.61
C THR A 24 2.21 -10.56 -0.40
N TYR A 25 1.05 -9.99 -0.06
CA TYR A 25 -0.04 -9.93 -1.05
C TYR A 25 0.16 -8.79 -2.07
N TYR A 26 0.76 -7.67 -1.67
CA TYR A 26 0.89 -6.50 -2.53
C TYR A 26 1.77 -6.80 -3.75
N VAL A 27 2.89 -7.50 -3.58
CA VAL A 27 3.76 -7.87 -4.72
C VAL A 27 3.05 -8.81 -5.68
N TYR A 28 2.15 -9.67 -5.19
CA TYR A 28 1.33 -10.51 -6.05
C TYR A 28 0.37 -9.67 -6.89
N ILE A 29 -0.30 -8.67 -6.30
CA ILE A 29 -1.14 -7.74 -7.05
C ILE A 29 -0.31 -6.93 -8.07
N VAL A 30 0.87 -6.44 -7.68
CA VAL A 30 1.78 -5.73 -8.60
C VAL A 30 2.21 -6.61 -9.77
N SER A 31 2.39 -7.91 -9.55
CA SER A 31 2.72 -8.82 -10.64
C SER A 31 1.56 -9.02 -11.63
N TRP A 32 0.32 -8.89 -11.17
CA TRP A 32 -0.84 -8.88 -12.06
C TRP A 32 -0.80 -7.68 -13.00
N LEU A 33 -0.44 -6.51 -12.49
CA LEU A 33 -0.33 -5.29 -13.29
C LEU A 33 0.74 -5.43 -14.40
N LEU A 34 1.86 -6.09 -14.10
CA LEU A 34 2.87 -6.42 -15.12
C LEU A 34 2.31 -7.36 -16.20
N GLY A 35 1.59 -8.40 -15.79
CA GLY A 35 0.96 -9.33 -16.72
C GLY A 35 -0.12 -8.67 -17.58
N PHE A 36 -0.96 -7.82 -16.99
CA PHE A 36 -1.97 -7.06 -17.72
C PHE A 36 -1.34 -6.02 -18.67
N ALA A 37 -0.21 -5.42 -18.32
CA ALA A 37 0.55 -4.59 -19.25
C ALA A 37 1.02 -5.40 -20.47
N PHE A 38 1.57 -6.60 -20.24
CA PHE A 38 1.98 -7.51 -21.32
C PHE A 38 0.81 -7.93 -22.21
N PHE A 39 -0.31 -8.38 -21.63
CA PHE A 39 -1.49 -8.79 -22.41
C PHE A 39 -2.26 -7.62 -23.03
N SER A 40 -2.02 -6.39 -22.58
CA SER A 40 -2.49 -5.19 -23.27
C SER A 40 -1.68 -4.93 -24.54
N VAL A 41 -0.37 -5.22 -24.54
CA VAL A 41 0.46 -5.15 -25.74
C VAL A 41 0.03 -6.20 -26.78
N SER A 42 -0.33 -7.41 -26.35
CA SER A 42 -0.85 -8.44 -27.27
C SER A 42 -2.27 -8.18 -27.76
N GLY A 43 -3.00 -7.23 -27.16
CA GLY A 43 -4.40 -6.94 -27.46
C GLY A 43 -5.42 -7.84 -26.76
N SER A 44 -4.97 -8.89 -26.05
CA SER A 44 -5.85 -9.86 -25.40
C SER A 44 -6.75 -9.24 -24.33
N VAL A 45 -6.24 -8.25 -23.59
CA VAL A 45 -7.05 -7.49 -22.62
C VAL A 45 -8.17 -6.70 -23.31
N MET A 46 -7.94 -6.19 -24.52
CA MET A 46 -8.96 -5.45 -25.27
C MET A 46 -10.06 -6.38 -25.80
N THR A 47 -9.71 -7.58 -26.25
CA THR A 47 -10.68 -8.60 -26.65
C THR A 47 -11.52 -9.06 -25.45
N ALA A 48 -10.89 -9.26 -24.29
CA ALA A 48 -11.61 -9.61 -23.07
C ALA A 48 -12.52 -8.47 -22.56
N ALA A 49 -12.16 -7.21 -22.84
CA ALA A 49 -12.88 -6.03 -22.36
C ALA A 49 -14.18 -5.69 -23.13
N GLU A 50 -14.61 -6.54 -24.07
CA GLU A 50 -15.89 -6.38 -24.78
C GLU A 50 -17.12 -6.44 -23.85
N SER A 51 -17.02 -7.22 -22.77
CA SER A 51 -18.06 -7.31 -21.75
C SER A 51 -17.47 -7.47 -20.35
N GLN A 52 -18.23 -7.09 -19.33
CA GLN A 52 -17.81 -7.23 -17.94
C GLN A 52 -17.54 -8.69 -17.57
N ASP A 53 -18.41 -9.61 -17.98
CA ASP A 53 -18.25 -11.04 -17.70
C ASP A 53 -16.98 -11.61 -18.34
N SER A 54 -16.65 -11.17 -19.55
CA SER A 54 -15.45 -11.63 -20.29
C SER A 54 -14.16 -11.15 -19.61
N ILE A 55 -14.06 -9.87 -19.24
CA ILE A 55 -12.86 -9.35 -18.56
C ILE A 55 -12.73 -9.89 -17.12
N THR A 56 -13.84 -10.12 -16.42
CA THR A 56 -13.83 -10.78 -15.11
C THR A 56 -13.39 -12.25 -15.26
N ALA A 57 -13.85 -12.96 -16.30
CA ALA A 57 -13.38 -14.30 -16.61
C ALA A 57 -11.89 -14.31 -16.98
N PHE A 58 -11.41 -13.31 -17.72
CA PHE A 58 -9.99 -13.12 -18.04
C PHE A 58 -9.16 -12.97 -16.76
N LEU A 59 -9.57 -12.09 -15.85
CA LEU A 59 -8.91 -11.89 -14.54
C LEU A 59 -8.90 -13.19 -13.72
N ASN A 60 -10.04 -13.87 -13.61
CA ASN A 60 -10.15 -15.13 -12.88
C ASN A 60 -9.30 -16.25 -13.50
N GLY A 61 -9.22 -16.30 -14.82
CA GLY A 61 -8.35 -17.24 -15.53
C GLY A 61 -6.87 -16.93 -15.34
N TYR A 62 -6.49 -15.65 -15.41
CA TYR A 62 -5.12 -15.20 -15.14
C TYR A 62 -4.68 -15.61 -13.73
N ARG A 63 -5.54 -15.40 -12.73
CA ARG A 63 -5.31 -15.78 -11.32
C ARG A 63 -5.34 -17.29 -11.08
N GLY A 64 -5.65 -18.10 -12.09
CA GLY A 64 -5.70 -19.55 -12.00
C GLY A 64 -6.91 -20.11 -11.25
N ILE A 65 -7.93 -19.28 -10.99
CA ILE A 65 -9.18 -19.68 -10.31
C ILE A 65 -10.04 -20.55 -11.25
N LEU A 66 -10.04 -20.20 -12.54
CA LEU A 66 -10.73 -20.95 -13.58
C LEU A 66 -9.82 -21.17 -14.79
N ARG A 67 -10.22 -22.07 -15.69
CA ARG A 67 -9.59 -22.23 -17.00
C ARG A 67 -10.48 -21.58 -18.05
N ASN A 68 -9.88 -20.90 -19.01
CA ASN A 68 -10.58 -20.24 -20.11
C ASN A 68 -9.73 -20.28 -21.40
N GLU A 69 -10.19 -19.59 -22.44
CA GLU A 69 -9.51 -19.57 -23.74
C GLU A 69 -8.14 -18.90 -23.73
N TRP A 70 -7.89 -17.99 -22.79
CA TRP A 70 -6.60 -17.30 -22.65
C TRP A 70 -5.63 -18.05 -21.74
N PHE A 71 -6.14 -18.76 -20.73
CA PHE A 71 -5.36 -19.32 -19.63
C PHE A 71 -5.77 -20.75 -19.29
N SER A 72 -4.80 -21.67 -19.41
CA SER A 72 -4.94 -23.08 -19.01
C SER A 72 -4.69 -23.32 -17.51
N GLY A 73 -4.25 -22.30 -16.77
CA GLY A 73 -3.98 -22.32 -15.33
C GLY A 73 -3.12 -21.14 -14.88
N ILE A 74 -2.59 -21.22 -13.66
CA ILE A 74 -1.85 -20.12 -12.99
C ILE A 74 -0.47 -19.79 -13.59
N GLY A 75 -0.02 -20.49 -14.62
CA GLY A 75 1.35 -20.43 -15.13
C GLY A 75 1.82 -19.01 -15.48
N TRP A 76 0.96 -18.21 -16.12
CA TRP A 76 1.28 -16.81 -16.46
C TRP A 76 1.34 -15.90 -15.22
N ALA A 77 0.37 -15.97 -14.31
CA ALA A 77 0.41 -15.20 -13.07
C ALA A 77 1.64 -15.55 -12.22
N TYR A 78 2.00 -16.84 -12.16
CA TYR A 78 3.18 -17.29 -11.43
C TYR A 78 4.49 -16.83 -12.10
N LEU A 79 4.55 -16.84 -13.43
CA LEU A 79 5.69 -16.30 -14.19
C LEU A 79 5.90 -14.81 -13.88
N PHE A 80 4.87 -13.99 -14.01
CA PHE A 80 4.99 -12.55 -13.73
C PHE A 80 5.26 -12.27 -12.26
N LEU A 81 4.76 -13.11 -11.33
CA LEU A 81 5.12 -13.05 -9.91
C LEU A 81 6.62 -13.27 -9.70
N VAL A 82 7.20 -14.34 -10.28
CA VAL A 82 8.64 -14.63 -10.16
C VAL A 82 9.48 -13.50 -10.77
N VAL A 83 9.06 -12.96 -11.92
CA VAL A 83 9.71 -11.80 -12.54
C VAL A 83 9.65 -10.58 -11.61
N THR A 84 8.49 -10.26 -11.06
CA THR A 84 8.30 -9.10 -10.18
C THR A 84 9.08 -9.23 -8.88
N LEU A 85 9.13 -10.42 -8.28
CA LEU A 85 9.96 -10.71 -7.12
C LEU A 85 11.45 -10.62 -7.45
N GLY A 86 11.87 -11.12 -8.62
CA GLY A 86 13.23 -10.99 -9.12
C GLY A 86 13.64 -9.53 -9.27
N LEU A 87 12.76 -8.69 -9.84
CA LEU A 87 12.99 -7.25 -9.96
C LEU A 87 13.11 -6.57 -8.59
N ASN A 88 12.18 -6.81 -7.67
CA ASN A 88 12.25 -6.29 -6.30
C ASN A 88 13.58 -6.68 -5.62
N THR A 89 13.92 -7.97 -5.68
CA THR A 89 15.14 -8.52 -5.08
C THR A 89 16.38 -7.87 -5.70
N TRP A 90 16.43 -7.74 -7.02
CA TRP A 90 17.53 -7.09 -7.73
C TRP A 90 17.71 -5.62 -7.33
N ILE A 91 16.61 -4.88 -7.18
CA ILE A 91 16.64 -3.48 -6.71
C ILE A 91 17.17 -3.41 -5.27
N LEU A 92 16.67 -4.26 -4.38
CA LEU A 92 17.10 -4.32 -2.98
C LEU A 92 18.59 -4.67 -2.83
N LEU A 93 19.12 -5.60 -3.65
CA LEU A 93 20.54 -5.95 -3.66
C LEU A 93 21.45 -4.76 -4.01
N ARG A 94 20.98 -3.83 -4.83
CA ARG A 94 21.71 -2.59 -5.17
C ARG A 94 21.64 -1.52 -4.07
N GLY A 95 20.84 -1.76 -3.03
CA GLY A 95 20.67 -0.88 -1.88
C GLY A 95 19.95 0.44 -2.19
N ILE A 96 20.00 1.38 -1.24
CA ILE A 96 19.24 2.64 -1.30
C ILE A 96 19.65 3.49 -2.52
N ARG A 97 20.91 3.91 -2.61
CA ARG A 97 21.37 4.82 -3.68
C ARG A 97 21.40 4.16 -5.07
N GLY A 98 21.92 2.94 -5.15
CA GLY A 98 22.13 2.23 -6.42
C GLY A 98 20.90 1.49 -6.95
N GLY A 99 19.89 1.28 -6.10
CA GLY A 99 18.65 0.57 -6.41
C GLY A 99 17.44 1.47 -6.30
N ILE A 100 16.99 1.73 -5.06
CA ILE A 100 15.73 2.42 -4.78
C ILE A 100 15.70 3.85 -5.34
N GLU A 101 16.74 4.63 -5.07
CA GLU A 101 16.84 6.03 -5.50
C GLU A 101 16.90 6.11 -7.04
N LEU A 102 17.66 5.23 -7.69
CA LEU A 102 17.73 5.14 -9.14
C LEU A 102 16.38 4.75 -9.76
N LEU A 103 15.70 3.75 -9.18
CA LEU A 103 14.35 3.38 -9.59
C LEU A 103 13.41 4.58 -9.51
N CYS A 104 13.37 5.28 -8.37
CA CYS A 104 12.46 6.41 -8.18
C CYS A 104 12.78 7.58 -9.11
N LYS A 105 14.08 7.87 -9.37
CA LYS A 105 14.50 8.91 -10.31
C LYS A 105 14.01 8.67 -11.74
N ILE A 106 13.77 7.41 -12.12
CA ILE A 106 13.28 7.05 -13.45
C ILE A 106 11.76 6.86 -13.43
N ALA A 107 11.26 6.06 -12.50
CA ALA A 107 9.85 5.67 -12.42
C ALA A 107 8.93 6.85 -12.09
N MET A 108 9.31 7.76 -11.19
CA MET A 108 8.42 8.86 -10.78
C MET A 108 8.15 9.87 -11.91
N PRO A 109 9.17 10.34 -12.67
CA PRO A 109 8.90 11.19 -13.85
C PRO A 109 8.09 10.48 -14.92
N VAL A 110 8.38 9.20 -15.20
CA VAL A 110 7.62 8.41 -16.20
C VAL A 110 6.17 8.26 -15.76
N LEU A 111 5.92 7.93 -14.49
CA LEU A 111 4.57 7.84 -13.91
C LEU A 111 3.81 9.15 -14.10
N LEU A 112 4.43 10.29 -13.78
CA LEU A 112 3.82 11.60 -13.95
C LEU A 112 3.43 11.86 -15.41
N VAL A 113 4.34 11.59 -16.36
CA VAL A 113 4.06 11.77 -17.79
C VAL A 113 2.91 10.88 -18.25
N LEU A 114 2.92 9.59 -17.90
CA LEU A 114 1.86 8.65 -18.23
C LEU A 114 0.51 9.10 -17.62
N GLY A 115 0.52 9.56 -16.37
CA GLY A 115 -0.66 10.06 -15.67
C GLY A 115 -1.24 11.29 -16.35
N VAL A 116 -0.41 12.26 -16.72
CA VAL A 116 -0.84 13.47 -17.45
C VAL A 116 -1.43 13.11 -18.82
N VAL A 117 -0.81 12.19 -19.57
CA VAL A 117 -1.35 11.74 -20.87
C VAL A 117 -2.74 11.11 -20.70
N LEU A 118 -2.93 10.27 -19.67
CA LEU A 118 -4.21 9.65 -19.38
C LEU A 118 -5.26 10.67 -18.93
N VAL A 119 -4.90 11.62 -18.06
CA VAL A 119 -5.79 12.71 -17.65
C VAL A 119 -6.24 13.52 -18.86
N VAL A 120 -5.32 13.96 -19.72
CA VAL A 120 -5.66 14.71 -20.93
C VAL A 120 -6.58 13.90 -21.84
N ARG A 121 -6.32 12.60 -21.98
CA ARG A 121 -7.20 11.74 -22.78
C ARG A 121 -8.60 11.65 -22.20
N VAL A 122 -8.73 11.47 -20.88
CA VAL A 122 -10.03 11.39 -20.20
C VAL A 122 -10.77 12.71 -20.30
N LEU A 123 -10.08 13.84 -20.08
CA LEU A 123 -10.70 15.17 -20.17
C LEU A 123 -11.20 15.53 -21.57
N THR A 124 -10.70 14.85 -22.60
CA THR A 124 -11.10 15.03 -24.00
C THR A 124 -12.13 14.02 -24.49
N LEU A 125 -12.70 13.19 -23.60
CA LEU A 125 -13.74 12.22 -23.98
C LEU A 125 -15.08 12.84 -24.35
N GLY A 126 -15.38 14.05 -23.86
CA GLY A 126 -16.69 14.69 -24.08
C GLY A 126 -17.83 13.86 -23.49
N ALA A 127 -18.86 13.61 -24.31
CA ALA A 127 -19.96 12.70 -24.02
C ALA A 127 -19.90 11.51 -25.00
N PRO A 128 -19.37 10.35 -24.58
CA PRO A 128 -19.22 9.17 -25.44
C PRO A 128 -20.55 8.67 -26.02
N ASP A 129 -21.66 8.82 -25.29
CA ASP A 129 -23.00 8.50 -25.75
C ASP A 129 -23.81 9.78 -26.07
N PRO A 130 -24.06 10.10 -27.35
CA PRO A 130 -24.87 11.26 -27.74
C PRO A 130 -26.32 11.22 -27.23
N ALA A 131 -26.86 10.04 -26.90
CA ALA A 131 -28.20 9.91 -26.33
C ALA A 131 -28.25 10.32 -24.85
N GLN A 132 -27.10 10.37 -24.17
CA GLN A 132 -26.95 10.76 -22.78
C GLN A 132 -25.95 11.92 -22.63
N PRO A 133 -26.29 13.14 -23.10
CA PRO A 133 -25.36 14.27 -23.07
C PRO A 133 -24.93 14.67 -21.65
N ALA A 134 -25.70 14.29 -20.63
CA ALA A 134 -25.35 14.47 -19.22
C ALA A 134 -24.22 13.54 -18.76
N TRP A 135 -23.98 12.42 -19.43
CA TRP A 135 -22.90 11.46 -19.14
C TRP A 135 -21.63 11.94 -19.85
N ASN A 136 -21.07 13.01 -19.31
CA ASN A 136 -19.87 13.63 -19.83
C ASN A 136 -18.82 13.79 -18.73
N VAL A 137 -17.61 14.11 -19.16
CA VAL A 137 -16.47 14.35 -18.25
C VAL A 137 -16.80 15.38 -17.18
N GLY A 138 -17.48 16.48 -17.51
CA GLY A 138 -17.87 17.52 -16.56
C GLY A 138 -18.81 17.01 -15.46
N GLY A 139 -19.77 16.17 -15.83
CA GLY A 139 -20.65 15.47 -14.88
C GLY A 139 -19.87 14.53 -13.97
N GLY A 140 -18.90 13.80 -14.52
CA GLY A 140 -18.02 12.91 -13.74
C GLY A 140 -17.08 13.65 -12.80
N MET A 141 -16.56 14.81 -13.21
CA MET A 141 -15.81 15.71 -12.32
C MET A 141 -16.74 16.24 -11.21
N GLY A 142 -17.95 16.68 -11.55
CA GLY A 142 -18.94 17.11 -10.57
C GLY A 142 -19.31 16.01 -9.58
N PHE A 143 -19.40 14.75 -10.03
CA PHE A 143 -19.66 13.60 -9.17
C PHE A 143 -18.58 13.39 -8.11
N LEU A 144 -17.30 13.65 -8.44
CA LEU A 144 -16.20 13.51 -7.49
C LEU A 144 -16.01 14.75 -6.60
N TRP A 145 -16.24 15.95 -7.15
CA TRP A 145 -15.79 17.21 -6.54
C TRP A 145 -16.90 18.07 -5.94
N ASN A 146 -18.17 17.81 -6.26
CA ASN A 146 -19.26 18.55 -5.64
C ASN A 146 -19.44 18.07 -4.19
N PRO A 147 -19.37 18.97 -3.19
CA PRO A 147 -19.46 18.57 -1.79
C PRO A 147 -20.88 18.16 -1.41
N ASP A 148 -21.01 17.03 -0.72
CA ASP A 148 -22.23 16.62 -0.02
C ASP A 148 -22.01 16.67 1.49
N PHE A 149 -22.48 17.74 2.12
CA PHE A 149 -22.35 17.92 3.57
C PHE A 149 -23.28 17.01 4.39
N SER A 150 -24.30 16.41 3.76
CA SER A 150 -25.25 15.53 4.45
C SER A 150 -24.61 14.23 4.94
N VAL A 151 -23.50 13.82 4.33
CA VAL A 151 -22.80 12.58 4.68
C VAL A 151 -21.83 12.74 5.86
N LEU A 152 -21.53 13.97 6.30
CA LEU A 152 -20.56 14.21 7.38
C LEU A 152 -21.01 13.66 8.74
N GLY A 153 -22.32 13.43 8.93
CA GLY A 153 -22.85 12.77 10.12
C GLY A 153 -22.67 11.24 10.13
N ARG A 154 -22.20 10.64 9.02
CA ARG A 154 -22.03 9.18 8.88
C ARG A 154 -20.62 8.78 9.29
N SER A 155 -20.50 7.95 10.34
CA SER A 155 -19.21 7.46 10.83
C SER A 155 -18.39 6.76 9.74
N GLN A 156 -19.04 6.02 8.85
CA GLN A 156 -18.39 5.23 7.80
C GLN A 156 -17.58 6.10 6.83
N VAL A 157 -17.97 7.36 6.60
CA VAL A 157 -17.25 8.30 5.73
C VAL A 157 -15.90 8.66 6.35
N TRP A 158 -15.89 8.98 7.64
CA TRP A 158 -14.66 9.32 8.36
C TRP A 158 -13.72 8.13 8.51
N LEU A 159 -14.29 6.95 8.74
CA LEU A 159 -13.53 5.70 8.77
C LEU A 159 -12.84 5.42 7.43
N ALA A 160 -13.58 5.50 6.32
CA ALA A 160 -13.02 5.32 4.97
C ALA A 160 -11.94 6.36 4.66
N ALA A 161 -12.20 7.64 4.96
CA ALA A 161 -11.24 8.73 4.74
C ALA A 161 -9.95 8.54 5.55
N ALA A 162 -10.05 8.16 6.83
CA ALA A 162 -8.88 7.91 7.66
C ALA A 162 -8.06 6.72 7.16
N GLY A 163 -8.72 5.60 6.81
CA GLY A 163 -8.07 4.43 6.22
C GLY A 163 -7.30 4.78 4.95
N GLN A 164 -7.91 5.56 4.05
CA GLN A 164 -7.28 6.02 2.82
C GLN A 164 -6.04 6.87 3.07
N VAL A 165 -6.09 7.81 4.03
CA VAL A 165 -4.93 8.66 4.38
C VAL A 165 -3.76 7.81 4.90
N PHE A 166 -4.02 6.81 5.75
CA PHE A 166 -2.99 5.90 6.25
C PHE A 166 -2.33 5.10 5.12
N PHE A 167 -3.15 4.49 4.27
CA PHE A 167 -2.70 3.65 3.18
C PHE A 167 -1.91 4.45 2.15
N SER A 168 -2.47 5.56 1.68
CA SER A 168 -1.87 6.40 0.63
C SER A 168 -0.51 6.98 1.04
N LEU A 169 -0.38 7.42 2.29
CA LEU A 169 0.87 8.03 2.78
C LEU A 169 1.87 7.02 3.35
N SER A 170 1.54 5.73 3.38
CA SER A 170 2.37 4.69 4.01
C SER A 170 2.74 5.00 5.48
N VAL A 171 1.86 5.70 6.19
CA VAL A 171 2.05 6.04 7.62
C VAL A 171 1.66 4.84 8.47
N GLY A 172 2.45 4.49 9.49
CA GLY A 172 2.24 3.29 10.30
C GLY A 172 2.76 2.00 9.65
N PHE A 173 3.42 2.09 8.49
CA PHE A 173 4.12 0.97 7.86
C PHE A 173 5.61 0.90 8.28
N GLY A 174 6.11 1.79 9.13
CA GLY A 174 7.55 1.85 9.45
C GLY A 174 8.48 2.24 8.28
N VAL A 175 7.99 2.25 7.03
CA VAL A 175 8.74 2.61 5.81
C VAL A 175 9.35 4.00 5.92
N ILE A 176 8.57 5.00 6.31
CA ILE A 176 9.05 6.39 6.42
C ILE A 176 10.13 6.51 7.51
N LEU A 177 9.98 5.77 8.63
CA LEU A 177 11.01 5.73 9.66
C LEU A 177 12.31 5.13 9.13
N THR A 178 12.22 4.01 8.41
CA THR A 178 13.37 3.35 7.78
C THR A 178 14.02 4.24 6.71
N TYR A 179 13.26 4.99 5.92
CA TYR A 179 13.84 5.92 4.94
C TYR A 179 14.53 7.10 5.63
N SER A 180 13.90 7.64 6.68
CA SER A 180 14.47 8.73 7.45
C SER A 180 15.77 8.34 8.17
N SER A 181 15.98 7.06 8.51
CA SER A 181 17.24 6.62 9.14
C SER A 181 18.44 6.63 8.20
N TYR A 182 18.25 6.76 6.89
CA TYR A 182 19.33 6.95 5.91
C TYR A 182 19.72 8.42 5.70
N LEU A 183 18.96 9.37 6.27
CA LEU A 183 19.29 10.78 6.25
C LEU A 183 20.42 11.10 7.23
N LYS A 184 21.19 12.15 6.93
CA LYS A 184 22.16 12.68 7.89
C LYS A 184 21.42 13.49 8.96
N ARG A 185 22.02 13.60 10.14
CA ARG A 185 21.44 14.30 11.31
C ARG A 185 21.02 15.75 11.05
N GLY A 186 21.65 16.44 10.08
CA GLY A 186 21.35 17.83 9.72
C GLY A 186 20.45 17.99 8.49
N ASP A 187 20.00 16.91 7.86
CA ASP A 187 19.15 16.98 6.68
C ASP A 187 17.73 17.43 7.08
N ASP A 188 17.08 18.23 6.23
CA ASP A 188 15.72 18.69 6.46
C ASP A 188 14.71 17.55 6.29
N VAL A 189 13.86 17.37 7.30
CA VAL A 189 12.70 16.46 7.26
C VAL A 189 11.37 17.20 7.15
N ALA A 190 11.32 18.50 7.45
CA ALA A 190 10.08 19.26 7.51
C ALA A 190 9.58 19.65 6.10
N LEU A 191 10.44 20.28 5.30
CA LEU A 191 10.10 20.63 3.92
C LEU A 191 10.08 19.39 3.03
N SER A 192 11.05 18.48 3.19
CA SER A 192 11.11 17.21 2.46
C SER A 192 9.87 16.36 2.70
N GLY A 193 9.45 16.20 3.97
CA GLY A 193 8.24 15.47 4.34
C GLY A 193 6.97 16.11 3.77
N LEU A 194 6.84 17.44 3.88
CA LEU A 194 5.69 18.15 3.30
C LEU A 194 5.64 18.00 1.77
N THR A 195 6.78 18.07 1.10
CA THR A 195 6.89 17.94 -0.36
C THR A 195 6.48 16.55 -0.82
N ALA A 196 6.96 15.50 -0.12
CA ALA A 196 6.59 14.12 -0.42
C ALA A 196 5.07 13.88 -0.25
N VAL A 197 4.50 14.32 0.87
CA VAL A 197 3.05 14.20 1.14
C VAL A 197 2.24 14.98 0.11
N SER A 198 2.63 16.22 -0.20
CA SER A 198 1.90 17.06 -1.17
C SER A 198 1.94 16.48 -2.58
N THR A 199 3.09 15.92 -2.99
CA THR A 199 3.24 15.28 -4.30
C THR A 199 2.40 14.01 -4.39
N ASN A 200 2.35 13.22 -3.31
CA ASN A 200 1.48 12.04 -3.23
C ASN A 200 0.00 12.43 -3.34
N THR A 201 -0.46 13.42 -2.56
CA THR A 201 -1.85 13.89 -2.61
C THR A 201 -2.21 14.49 -3.97
N PHE A 202 -1.29 15.18 -4.64
CA PHE A 202 -1.49 15.62 -6.02
C PHE A 202 -1.68 14.42 -6.97
N ALA A 203 -0.81 13.41 -6.89
CA ALA A 203 -0.94 12.21 -7.74
C ALA A 203 -2.25 11.46 -7.48
N GLU A 204 -2.64 11.27 -6.21
CA GLU A 204 -3.87 10.57 -5.84
C GLU A 204 -5.12 11.33 -6.30
N VAL A 205 -5.25 12.59 -5.87
CA VAL A 205 -6.50 13.33 -6.00
C VAL A 205 -6.62 13.95 -7.39
N ILE A 206 -5.53 14.51 -7.95
CA ILE A 206 -5.56 15.18 -9.25
C ILE A 206 -5.38 14.18 -10.38
N LEU A 207 -4.36 13.32 -10.35
CA LEU A 207 -4.16 12.38 -11.46
C LEU A 207 -5.11 11.19 -11.35
N GLY A 208 -5.05 10.42 -10.25
CA GLY A 208 -5.88 9.22 -10.05
C GLY A 208 -7.37 9.53 -10.08
N GLY A 209 -7.80 10.52 -9.28
CA GLY A 209 -9.19 10.97 -9.20
C GLY A 209 -9.75 11.47 -10.54
N SER A 210 -8.94 12.12 -11.38
CA SER A 210 -9.41 12.68 -12.67
C SER A 210 -9.38 11.68 -13.83
N ILE A 211 -8.79 10.49 -13.66
CA ILE A 211 -8.77 9.46 -14.70
C ILE A 211 -10.02 8.57 -14.58
N VAL A 212 -10.18 7.93 -13.43
CA VAL A 212 -11.04 6.75 -13.33
C VAL A 212 -12.51 7.14 -13.19
N ILE A 213 -12.84 8.00 -12.23
CA ILE A 213 -14.22 8.38 -11.93
C ILE A 213 -14.86 9.16 -13.08
N PRO A 214 -14.20 10.18 -13.69
CA PRO A 214 -14.79 10.89 -14.81
C PRO A 214 -15.00 10.01 -16.04
N ALA A 215 -14.07 9.09 -16.31
CA ALA A 215 -14.22 8.16 -17.42
C ALA A 215 -15.36 7.16 -17.18
N ALA A 216 -15.45 6.57 -15.98
CA ALA A 216 -16.54 5.67 -15.63
C ALA A 216 -17.90 6.37 -15.73
N PHE A 217 -17.99 7.62 -15.25
CA PHE A 217 -19.20 8.42 -15.35
C PHE A 217 -19.60 8.70 -16.80
N ALA A 218 -18.65 9.08 -17.64
CA ALA A 218 -18.90 9.38 -19.05
C ALA A 218 -19.37 8.16 -19.85
N PHE A 219 -18.87 6.95 -19.53
CA PHE A 219 -19.18 5.73 -20.28
C PHE A 219 -20.33 4.88 -19.70
N PHE A 220 -20.59 4.97 -18.39
CA PHE A 220 -21.55 4.09 -17.71
C PHE A 220 -22.61 4.86 -16.90
N GLY A 221 -22.46 6.16 -16.74
CA GLY A 221 -23.40 7.00 -16.00
C GLY A 221 -23.24 6.92 -14.47
N PRO A 222 -23.98 7.75 -13.72
CA PRO A 222 -23.81 7.96 -12.28
C PRO A 222 -24.06 6.70 -11.43
N MET A 223 -25.13 5.96 -11.72
CA MET A 223 -25.51 4.78 -10.93
C MET A 223 -24.47 3.67 -11.02
N ALA A 224 -24.04 3.34 -12.24
CA ALA A 224 -23.00 2.35 -12.45
C ALA A 224 -21.67 2.83 -11.87
N THR A 225 -21.33 4.12 -12.01
CA THR A 225 -20.11 4.70 -11.44
C THR A 225 -20.07 4.57 -9.92
N GLN A 226 -21.19 4.73 -9.23
CA GLN A 226 -21.26 4.56 -7.78
C GLN A 226 -20.98 3.10 -7.36
N GLN A 227 -21.49 2.12 -8.11
CA GLN A 227 -21.21 0.70 -7.85
C GLN A 227 -19.74 0.35 -8.17
N ILE A 228 -19.26 0.85 -9.30
CA ILE A 228 -17.88 0.72 -9.77
C ILE A 228 -16.90 1.33 -8.76
N ALA A 229 -17.21 2.48 -8.16
CA ALA A 229 -16.36 3.12 -7.15
C ALA A 229 -16.21 2.29 -5.87
N GLN A 230 -17.08 1.30 -5.64
CA GLN A 230 -17.03 0.40 -4.49
C GLN A 230 -16.24 -0.89 -4.77
N SER A 231 -15.84 -1.16 -6.02
CA SER A 231 -15.20 -2.43 -6.41
C SER A 231 -13.68 -2.51 -6.14
N GLY A 232 -13.10 -1.48 -5.52
CA GLY A 232 -11.71 -1.49 -5.08
C GLY A 232 -10.72 -1.72 -6.22
N PHE A 233 -9.99 -2.83 -6.17
CA PHE A 233 -8.97 -3.16 -7.19
C PHE A 233 -9.58 -3.50 -8.55
N ASP A 234 -10.78 -4.08 -8.60
CA ASP A 234 -11.43 -4.47 -9.86
C ASP A 234 -11.71 -3.27 -10.76
N LEU A 235 -11.83 -2.07 -10.17
CA LEU A 235 -11.88 -0.81 -10.90
C LEU A 235 -10.71 -0.67 -11.90
N ALA A 236 -9.50 -1.04 -11.49
CA ALA A 236 -8.29 -0.88 -12.30
C ALA A 236 -8.13 -1.95 -13.38
N VAL A 237 -8.59 -3.19 -13.13
CA VAL A 237 -8.34 -4.36 -14.00
C VAL A 237 -9.56 -4.85 -14.78
N VAL A 238 -10.77 -4.41 -14.42
CA VAL A 238 -12.03 -4.74 -15.10
C VAL A 238 -12.60 -3.48 -15.75
N THR A 239 -12.86 -2.44 -14.94
CA THR A 239 -13.59 -1.25 -15.43
C THR A 239 -12.78 -0.44 -16.44
N MET A 240 -11.52 -0.14 -16.12
CA MET A 240 -10.69 0.68 -17.01
C MET A 240 -10.45 0.02 -18.38
N PRO A 241 -10.15 -1.29 -18.49
CA PRO A 241 -10.13 -1.98 -19.78
C PRO A 241 -11.42 -1.84 -20.58
N MET A 242 -12.58 -2.00 -19.95
CA MET A 242 -13.88 -1.83 -20.65
C MET A 242 -14.07 -0.41 -21.19
N ILE A 243 -13.62 0.59 -20.44
CA ILE A 243 -13.62 1.99 -20.90
C ILE A 243 -12.70 2.13 -22.10
N PHE A 244 -11.46 1.63 -22.02
CA PHE A 244 -10.49 1.74 -23.10
C PHE A 244 -10.92 1.00 -24.37
N ALA A 245 -11.59 -0.16 -24.25
CA ALA A 245 -12.13 -0.90 -25.39
C ALA A 245 -13.14 -0.07 -26.21
N LYS A 246 -13.83 0.89 -25.57
CA LYS A 246 -14.75 1.82 -26.23
C LYS A 246 -14.07 3.08 -26.78
N MET A 247 -12.76 3.26 -26.56
CA MET A 247 -12.00 4.40 -27.05
C MET A 247 -11.24 4.08 -28.34
N HIS A 248 -11.14 5.06 -29.23
CA HIS A 248 -10.12 5.05 -30.28
C HIS A 248 -8.72 4.96 -29.66
N PHE A 249 -7.88 4.09 -30.22
CA PHE A 249 -6.56 3.74 -29.68
C PHE A 249 -6.60 3.15 -28.25
N GLY A 250 -7.71 2.51 -27.86
CA GLY A 250 -7.92 1.90 -26.54
C GLY A 250 -6.76 1.03 -26.05
N GLN A 251 -6.21 0.20 -26.94
CA GLN A 251 -5.08 -0.67 -26.62
C GLN A 251 -3.84 0.10 -26.14
N LEU A 252 -3.52 1.24 -26.77
CA LEU A 252 -2.42 2.10 -26.35
C LEU A 252 -2.67 2.60 -24.92
N PHE A 253 -3.87 3.11 -24.64
CA PHE A 253 -4.21 3.62 -23.31
C PHE A 253 -4.21 2.52 -22.24
N ALA A 254 -4.60 1.29 -22.58
CA ALA A 254 -4.49 0.14 -21.69
C ALA A 254 -3.03 -0.18 -21.34
N VAL A 255 -2.12 -0.17 -22.34
CA VAL A 255 -0.67 -0.35 -22.10
C VAL A 255 -0.12 0.74 -21.20
N LEU A 256 -0.47 2.01 -21.45
CA LEU A 256 -0.02 3.14 -20.62
C LEU A 256 -0.56 3.02 -19.19
N TRP A 257 -1.83 2.65 -19.02
CA TRP A 257 -2.49 2.47 -17.72
C TRP A 257 -1.83 1.38 -16.88
N PHE A 258 -1.70 0.16 -17.41
CA PHE A 258 -1.10 -0.94 -16.64
C PHE A 258 0.39 -0.75 -16.40
N THR A 259 1.10 -0.10 -17.33
CA THR A 259 2.50 0.29 -17.13
C THR A 259 2.62 1.33 -16.01
N LEU A 260 1.75 2.34 -15.98
CA LEU A 260 1.69 3.33 -14.90
C LEU A 260 1.45 2.64 -13.55
N LEU A 261 0.45 1.75 -13.48
CA LEU A 261 0.12 1.04 -12.25
C LEU A 261 1.25 0.11 -11.81
N PHE A 262 1.91 -0.58 -12.74
CA PHE A 262 3.07 -1.41 -12.42
C PHE A 262 4.24 -0.58 -11.87
N LEU A 263 4.54 0.57 -12.48
CA LEU A 263 5.58 1.49 -12.00
C LEU A 263 5.26 2.07 -10.62
N ALA A 264 4.00 2.43 -10.37
CA ALA A 264 3.52 2.82 -9.05
C ALA A 264 3.68 1.66 -8.05
N GLY A 265 3.26 0.46 -8.46
CA GLY A 265 3.35 -0.77 -7.66
C GLY A 265 4.77 -1.13 -7.25
N ILE A 266 5.71 -1.19 -8.20
CA ILE A 266 7.09 -1.63 -7.96
C ILE A 266 7.86 -0.64 -7.06
N THR A 267 7.62 0.66 -7.20
CA THR A 267 8.25 1.67 -6.32
C THR A 267 7.78 1.53 -4.88
N SER A 268 6.48 1.29 -4.67
CA SER A 268 5.93 1.03 -3.33
C SER A 268 6.37 -0.32 -2.75
N SER A 269 6.41 -1.40 -3.54
CA SER A 269 6.76 -2.73 -3.00
C SER A 269 8.20 -2.79 -2.50
N VAL A 270 9.13 -2.18 -3.23
CA VAL A 270 10.53 -2.07 -2.78
C VAL A 270 10.62 -1.24 -1.49
N SER A 271 9.80 -0.20 -1.35
CA SER A 271 9.74 0.63 -0.15
C SER A 271 9.23 -0.14 1.06
N VAL A 272 8.16 -0.92 0.90
CA VAL A 272 7.57 -1.77 1.95
C VAL A 272 8.50 -2.91 2.37
N ALA A 273 9.36 -3.40 1.48
CA ALA A 273 10.37 -4.40 1.83
C ALA A 273 11.48 -3.86 2.76
N GLN A 274 11.80 -2.57 2.65
CA GLN A 274 13.00 -2.00 3.26
C GLN A 274 13.04 -2.14 4.80
N PRO A 275 11.97 -1.89 5.58
CA PRO A 275 12.01 -2.06 7.03
C PRO A 275 12.47 -3.46 7.48
N ALA A 276 12.05 -4.50 6.77
CA ALA A 276 12.43 -5.87 7.09
C ALA A 276 13.89 -6.16 6.73
N VAL A 277 14.35 -5.68 5.57
CA VAL A 277 15.76 -5.83 5.16
C VAL A 277 16.69 -5.09 6.12
N THR A 278 16.38 -3.83 6.46
CA THR A 278 17.15 -3.03 7.43
C THR A 278 17.18 -3.67 8.80
N PHE A 279 16.07 -4.24 9.27
CA PHE A 279 16.05 -4.97 10.54
C PHE A 279 17.01 -6.17 10.53
N LEU A 280 17.04 -6.94 9.44
CA LEU A 280 17.98 -8.06 9.31
C LEU A 280 19.42 -7.56 9.31
N GLU A 281 19.74 -6.49 8.58
CA GLU A 281 21.08 -5.87 8.55
C GLU A 281 21.50 -5.36 9.95
N ASP A 282 20.70 -4.51 10.58
CA ASP A 282 21.09 -3.75 11.77
C ASP A 282 20.95 -4.54 13.10
N GLU A 283 19.98 -5.44 13.21
CA GLU A 283 19.68 -6.17 14.45
C GLU A 283 20.23 -7.58 14.45
N LEU A 284 20.38 -8.22 13.28
CA LEU A 284 20.99 -9.56 13.16
C LEU A 284 22.44 -9.52 12.66
N ASP A 285 22.97 -8.35 12.30
CA ASP A 285 24.36 -8.14 11.85
C ASP A 285 24.74 -9.04 10.67
N VAL A 286 23.81 -9.20 9.73
CA VAL A 286 24.05 -9.96 8.49
C VAL A 286 24.31 -9.02 7.33
N GLY A 287 25.20 -9.41 6.43
CA GLY A 287 25.49 -8.61 5.24
C GLY A 287 24.27 -8.46 4.33
N LYS A 288 24.17 -7.32 3.62
CA LYS A 288 23.07 -6.96 2.72
C LYS A 288 22.59 -8.08 1.81
N GLY A 289 23.51 -8.75 1.11
CA GLY A 289 23.17 -9.84 0.20
C GLY A 289 22.43 -10.98 0.92
N THR A 290 22.87 -11.31 2.13
CA THR A 290 22.24 -12.31 2.99
C THR A 290 20.90 -11.82 3.54
N ALA A 291 20.81 -10.57 4.00
CA ALA A 291 19.55 -9.97 4.46
C ALA A 291 18.47 -10.02 3.36
N VAL A 292 18.82 -9.58 2.15
CA VAL A 292 17.92 -9.60 0.99
C VAL A 292 17.57 -11.03 0.58
N ALA A 293 18.52 -11.98 0.61
CA ALA A 293 18.24 -13.38 0.30
C ALA A 293 17.29 -14.04 1.32
N ILE A 294 17.47 -13.76 2.62
CA ILE A 294 16.58 -14.23 3.70
C ILE A 294 15.17 -13.65 3.48
N PHE A 295 15.09 -12.33 3.25
CA PHE A 295 13.83 -11.65 3.02
C PHE A 295 13.11 -12.18 1.77
N ALA A 296 13.80 -12.28 0.64
CA ALA A 296 13.25 -12.76 -0.62
C ALA A 296 12.78 -14.22 -0.52
N THR A 297 13.56 -15.10 0.12
CA THR A 297 13.18 -16.51 0.32
C THR A 297 11.98 -16.63 1.25
N GLY A 298 11.99 -15.91 2.38
CA GLY A 298 10.90 -15.92 3.34
C GLY A 298 9.59 -15.40 2.73
N THR A 299 9.64 -14.27 2.03
CA THR A 299 8.46 -13.69 1.37
C THR A 299 7.99 -14.52 0.19
N PHE A 300 8.88 -15.16 -0.57
CA PHE A 300 8.49 -16.11 -1.62
C PHE A 300 7.67 -17.28 -1.06
N ILE A 301 8.04 -17.83 0.10
CA ILE A 301 7.27 -18.90 0.77
C ILE A 301 5.91 -18.38 1.23
N LEU A 302 5.88 -17.19 1.85
CA LEU A 302 4.63 -16.61 2.37
C LEU A 302 3.64 -16.25 1.25
N ILE A 303 4.15 -15.81 0.11
CA ILE A 303 3.35 -15.45 -1.07
C ILE A 303 2.53 -16.60 -1.61
N GLN A 304 2.94 -17.85 -1.37
CA GLN A 304 2.19 -19.01 -1.83
C GLN A 304 0.78 -19.07 -1.21
N LEU A 305 0.57 -18.46 -0.05
CA LEU A 305 -0.74 -18.39 0.62
C LEU A 305 -1.74 -17.55 -0.18
N PRO A 306 -1.53 -16.23 -0.42
CA PRO A 306 -2.46 -15.46 -1.23
C PRO A 306 -2.49 -15.89 -2.70
N VAL A 307 -1.50 -16.63 -3.20
CA VAL A 307 -1.51 -17.19 -4.56
C VAL A 307 -2.48 -18.36 -4.68
N PHE A 308 -2.32 -19.40 -3.86
CA PHE A 308 -3.09 -20.64 -3.99
C PHE A 308 -4.39 -20.66 -3.19
N LEU A 309 -4.53 -19.80 -2.19
CA LEU A 309 -5.71 -19.70 -1.33
C LEU A 309 -6.52 -18.42 -1.59
N LEU A 310 -6.31 -17.78 -2.74
CA LEU A 310 -7.00 -16.55 -3.13
C LEU A 310 -8.52 -16.73 -3.11
N SER A 311 -9.03 -17.83 -3.66
CA SER A 311 -10.46 -18.13 -3.72
C SER A 311 -11.12 -18.32 -2.35
N HIS A 312 -10.32 -18.53 -1.30
CA HIS A 312 -10.78 -18.70 0.07
C HIS A 312 -10.73 -17.40 0.89
N GLY A 313 -10.43 -16.26 0.27
CA GLY A 313 -10.39 -14.95 0.94
C GLY A 313 -9.14 -14.72 1.80
N VAL A 314 -8.08 -15.52 1.64
CA VAL A 314 -6.84 -15.38 2.43
C VAL A 314 -6.13 -14.06 2.15
N LEU A 315 -6.18 -13.58 0.90
CA LEU A 315 -5.59 -12.29 0.55
C LEU A 315 -6.29 -11.15 1.30
N ASP A 316 -7.62 -11.14 1.31
CA ASP A 316 -8.40 -10.08 1.95
C ASP A 316 -8.22 -10.10 3.48
N ASP A 317 -8.11 -11.29 4.08
CA ASP A 317 -7.80 -11.43 5.50
C ASP A 317 -6.40 -10.90 5.86
N MET A 318 -5.41 -11.16 5.00
CA MET A 318 -4.06 -10.64 5.17
C MET A 318 -4.01 -9.11 5.03
N ASP A 319 -4.71 -8.54 4.06
CA ASP A 319 -4.83 -7.08 3.90
C ASP A 319 -5.52 -6.44 5.10
N PHE A 320 -6.59 -7.07 5.61
CA PHE A 320 -7.24 -6.63 6.83
C PHE A 320 -6.27 -6.59 8.02
N LEU A 321 -5.57 -7.69 8.29
CA LEU A 321 -4.67 -7.76 9.45
C LEU A 321 -3.50 -6.78 9.32
N ALA A 322 -2.94 -6.65 8.12
CA ALA A 322 -1.73 -5.88 7.91
C ALA A 322 -2.02 -4.39 7.69
N ALA A 323 -2.74 -4.03 6.62
CA ALA A 323 -2.95 -2.65 6.20
C ALA A 323 -4.06 -1.93 6.96
N ASN A 324 -5.05 -2.65 7.51
CA ASN A 324 -6.14 -2.04 8.27
C ASN A 324 -5.89 -2.11 9.79
N PHE A 325 -5.54 -3.29 10.32
CA PHE A 325 -5.39 -3.48 11.76
C PHE A 325 -4.01 -3.06 12.28
N PHE A 326 -2.92 -3.69 11.83
CA PHE A 326 -1.58 -3.44 12.37
C PHE A 326 -1.08 -2.03 12.11
N VAL A 327 -1.26 -1.49 10.91
CA VAL A 327 -0.80 -0.15 10.54
C VAL A 327 -1.40 0.93 11.43
N VAL A 328 -2.72 0.89 11.66
CA VAL A 328 -3.41 1.94 12.43
C VAL A 328 -3.07 1.82 13.92
N VAL A 329 -3.01 0.60 14.44
CA VAL A 329 -2.55 0.34 15.82
C VAL A 329 -1.12 0.83 16.00
N PHE A 330 -0.23 0.57 15.04
CA PHE A 330 1.15 1.00 15.10
C PHE A 330 1.29 2.52 15.02
N ALA A 331 0.52 3.20 14.16
CA ALA A 331 0.50 4.65 14.09
C ALA A 331 0.07 5.31 15.42
N LEU A 332 -0.91 4.75 16.12
CA LEU A 332 -1.27 5.23 17.47
C LEU A 332 -0.09 5.05 18.45
N ILE A 333 0.57 3.90 18.41
CA ILE A 333 1.73 3.64 19.26
C ILE A 333 2.86 4.63 18.95
N GLU A 334 3.18 4.87 17.67
CA GLU A 334 4.19 5.82 17.24
C GLU A 334 3.92 7.23 17.75
N VAL A 335 2.70 7.75 17.54
CA VAL A 335 2.38 9.12 17.96
C VAL A 335 2.40 9.26 19.49
N VAL A 336 1.96 8.25 20.24
CA VAL A 336 2.03 8.25 21.72
C VAL A 336 3.47 8.19 22.20
N LEU A 337 4.29 7.31 21.62
CA LEU A 337 5.70 7.21 21.97
C LEU A 337 6.44 8.51 21.65
N PHE A 338 6.16 9.14 20.52
CA PHE A 338 6.82 10.36 20.08
C PHE A 338 6.34 11.61 20.85
N ALA A 339 5.03 11.82 20.98
CA ALA A 339 4.48 13.04 21.59
C ALA A 339 4.45 12.99 23.12
N TRP A 340 4.15 11.84 23.72
CA TRP A 340 3.91 11.73 25.17
C TRP A 340 5.08 11.10 25.92
N VAL A 341 5.67 10.02 25.40
CA VAL A 341 6.77 9.32 26.09
C VAL A 341 8.13 9.99 25.86
N PHE A 342 8.47 10.28 24.60
CA PHE A 342 9.64 11.11 24.26
C PHE A 342 9.40 12.57 24.65
N GLY A 343 8.16 13.03 24.56
CA GLY A 343 7.74 14.32 25.06
C GLY A 343 7.81 15.41 24.00
N MET A 344 6.67 16.07 23.79
CA MET A 344 6.43 16.97 22.67
C MET A 344 7.45 18.11 22.52
N ASN A 345 8.07 18.61 23.59
CA ASN A 345 9.07 19.68 23.46
C ASN A 345 10.34 19.19 22.76
N ARG A 346 10.84 18.01 23.16
CA ARG A 346 12.02 17.39 22.53
C ARG A 346 11.72 16.94 21.11
N ALA A 347 10.55 16.32 20.91
CA ALA A 347 10.06 15.98 19.59
C ALA A 347 9.98 17.21 18.66
N TRP A 348 9.48 18.34 19.18
CA TRP A 348 9.37 19.58 18.41
C TRP A 348 10.73 20.18 18.06
N GLU A 349 11.70 20.11 18.96
CA GLU A 349 13.08 20.51 18.69
C GLU A 349 13.72 19.61 17.63
N GLU A 350 13.53 18.29 17.74
CA GLU A 350 14.06 17.30 16.79
C GLU A 350 13.52 17.53 15.36
N ILE A 351 12.20 17.73 15.21
CA ILE A 351 11.60 18.00 13.89
C ILE A 351 12.15 19.29 13.26
N HIS A 352 12.58 20.25 14.08
CA HIS A 352 13.13 21.52 13.61
C HIS A 352 14.66 21.53 13.50
N HIS A 353 15.32 20.43 13.84
CA HIS A 353 16.76 20.31 13.68
C HIS A 353 17.09 20.15 12.19
N GLY A 354 17.92 21.05 11.64
CA GLY A 354 18.22 21.07 10.20
C GLY A 354 17.07 21.52 9.30
N ALA A 355 15.92 21.92 9.87
CA ALA A 355 14.72 22.18 9.10
C ALA A 355 14.82 23.46 8.25
N GLN A 356 14.52 23.33 6.96
CA GLN A 356 14.40 24.43 5.99
C GLN A 356 13.06 25.13 6.09
N LEU A 357 12.03 24.44 6.58
CA LEU A 357 10.69 24.98 6.83
C LEU A 357 10.38 24.94 8.34
N ARG A 358 9.91 26.07 8.89
CA ARG A 358 9.37 26.10 10.25
C ARG A 358 7.92 25.66 10.25
N ILE A 359 7.62 24.58 10.98
CA ILE A 359 6.26 24.06 11.10
C ILE A 359 5.42 25.02 11.96
N PRO A 360 4.21 25.41 11.52
CA PRO A 360 3.33 26.26 12.31
C PRO A 360 3.04 25.67 13.69
N ARG A 361 3.10 26.51 14.74
CA ARG A 361 2.97 26.08 16.14
C ARG A 361 1.67 25.32 16.45
N VAL A 362 0.61 25.54 15.67
CA VAL A 362 -0.65 24.79 15.80
C VAL A 362 -0.43 23.27 15.68
N TYR A 363 0.50 22.83 14.81
CA TYR A 363 0.81 21.40 14.64
C TYR A 363 1.42 20.77 15.89
N LYS A 364 2.08 21.56 16.75
CA LYS A 364 2.56 21.05 18.05
C LYS A 364 1.40 20.56 18.91
N TYR A 365 0.27 21.27 18.90
CA TYR A 365 -0.93 20.89 19.64
C TYR A 365 -1.72 19.79 18.92
N ILE A 366 -1.75 19.81 17.58
CA ILE A 366 -2.36 18.74 16.78
C ILE A 366 -1.68 17.41 17.08
N ILE A 367 -0.36 17.33 16.94
CA ILE A 367 0.43 16.11 17.20
C ILE A 367 0.27 15.65 18.66
N LYS A 368 0.23 16.59 19.61
CA LYS A 368 0.16 16.25 21.04
C LYS A 368 -1.22 15.79 21.49
N PHE A 369 -2.30 16.36 20.96
CA PHE A 369 -3.65 16.14 21.51
C PHE A 369 -4.63 15.66 20.44
N VAL A 370 -4.72 16.34 19.31
CA VAL A 370 -5.74 16.05 18.28
C VAL A 370 -5.49 14.70 17.63
N THR A 371 -4.27 14.45 17.13
CA THR A 371 -3.94 13.21 16.42
C THR A 371 -4.13 11.97 17.32
N PRO A 372 -3.54 11.88 18.53
CA PRO A 372 -3.76 10.72 19.39
C PRO A 372 -5.23 10.51 19.74
N SER A 373 -5.99 11.57 20.03
CA SER A 373 -7.42 11.47 20.34
C SER A 373 -8.24 10.94 19.17
N ILE A 374 -8.02 11.46 17.95
CA ILE A 374 -8.70 10.97 16.75
C ILE A 374 -8.38 9.50 16.51
N LEU A 375 -7.11 9.09 16.64
CA LEU A 375 -6.73 7.69 16.44
C LEU A 375 -7.34 6.75 17.48
N ILE A 376 -7.41 7.17 18.74
CA ILE A 376 -8.08 6.39 19.79
C ILE A 376 -9.57 6.23 19.48
N VAL A 377 -10.25 7.31 19.06
CA VAL A 377 -11.68 7.27 18.71
C VAL A 377 -11.92 6.37 17.51
N ILE A 378 -11.15 6.54 16.42
CA ILE A 378 -11.28 5.73 15.21
C ILE A 378 -11.01 4.26 15.50
N LEU A 379 -9.96 3.93 16.26
CA LEU A 379 -9.65 2.55 16.64
C LEU A 379 -10.74 1.95 17.50
N GLY A 380 -11.23 2.66 18.52
CA GLY A 380 -12.31 2.19 19.36
C GLY A 380 -13.60 1.94 18.57
N TRP A 381 -13.90 2.84 17.64
CA TRP A 381 -15.07 2.75 16.79
C TRP A 381 -14.97 1.59 15.78
N TRP A 382 -13.84 1.47 15.07
CA TRP A 382 -13.58 0.34 14.17
C TRP A 382 -13.61 -1.00 14.89
N PHE A 383 -13.04 -1.04 16.10
CA PHE A 383 -13.04 -2.25 16.91
C PHE A 383 -14.47 -2.72 17.18
N TYR A 384 -15.35 -1.80 17.58
CA TYR A 384 -16.74 -2.09 17.90
C TYR A 384 -17.60 -2.44 16.67
N GLU A 385 -17.56 -1.63 15.61
CA GLU A 385 -18.48 -1.80 14.48
C GLU A 385 -18.07 -2.90 13.49
N ARG A 386 -16.76 -3.12 13.28
CA ARG A 386 -16.27 -3.97 12.19
C ARG A 386 -15.29 -5.03 12.63
N TRP A 387 -14.22 -4.65 13.35
CA TRP A 387 -13.11 -5.58 13.56
C TRP A 387 -13.49 -6.75 14.46
N LEU A 388 -14.41 -6.61 15.42
CA LEU A 388 -14.87 -7.75 16.21
C LEU A 388 -15.46 -8.86 15.34
N ASP A 389 -16.32 -8.51 14.38
CA ASP A 389 -16.94 -9.49 13.49
C ASP A 389 -15.91 -10.14 12.55
N VAL A 390 -14.95 -9.35 12.03
CA VAL A 390 -13.90 -9.84 11.13
C VAL A 390 -12.85 -10.67 11.88
N LEU A 391 -12.41 -10.24 13.06
CA LEU A 391 -11.47 -10.97 13.90
C LEU A 391 -12.06 -12.28 14.40
N LEU A 392 -13.37 -12.34 14.65
CA LEU A 392 -14.07 -13.58 15.02
C LEU A 392 -14.49 -14.43 13.81
N LEU A 393 -14.12 -14.04 12.59
CA LEU A 393 -14.49 -14.72 11.33
C LEU A 393 -15.99 -14.94 11.17
N ARG A 394 -16.79 -13.97 11.65
CA ARG A 394 -18.24 -13.94 11.45
C ARG A 394 -18.58 -13.35 10.10
N LYS A 395 -17.84 -12.33 9.67
CA LYS A 395 -18.02 -11.61 8.41
C LYS A 395 -16.69 -11.32 7.72
N THR A 396 -16.72 -11.14 6.41
CA THR A 396 -15.62 -10.56 5.63
C THR A 396 -15.50 -9.06 5.90
N LEU A 397 -14.41 -8.44 5.44
CA LEU A 397 -14.19 -7.00 5.53
C LEU A 397 -15.34 -6.19 4.90
N GLU A 398 -15.91 -6.72 3.81
CA GLU A 398 -17.01 -6.13 3.05
C GLU A 398 -18.40 -6.44 3.67
N GLY A 399 -18.44 -7.22 4.75
CA GLY A 399 -19.67 -7.57 5.45
C GLY A 399 -20.38 -8.82 4.95
N GLY A 400 -19.79 -9.55 4.00
CA GLY A 400 -20.28 -10.86 3.54
C GLY A 400 -20.06 -11.97 4.56
N GLU A 401 -20.81 -13.06 4.47
CA GLU A 401 -20.60 -14.22 5.34
C GLU A 401 -19.43 -15.07 4.86
N ILE A 402 -18.59 -15.53 5.79
CA ILE A 402 -17.49 -16.44 5.49
C ILE A 402 -18.05 -17.86 5.45
N SER A 403 -17.91 -18.53 4.29
CA SER A 403 -18.31 -19.93 4.10
C SER A 403 -17.69 -20.83 5.17
N PRO A 404 -18.43 -21.80 5.73
CA PRO A 404 -17.89 -22.77 6.69
C PRO A 404 -16.66 -23.53 6.18
N THR A 405 -16.51 -23.70 4.86
CA THR A 405 -15.34 -24.37 4.24
C THR A 405 -14.08 -23.51 4.25
N ASP A 406 -14.24 -22.18 4.19
CA ASP A 406 -13.11 -21.25 4.07
C ASP A 406 -12.59 -20.82 5.45
N ARG A 407 -13.45 -20.82 6.47
CA ARG A 407 -13.08 -20.52 7.87
C ARG A 407 -11.85 -21.28 8.38
N PRO A 408 -11.72 -22.61 8.26
CA PRO A 408 -10.53 -23.31 8.73
C PRO A 408 -9.25 -22.92 7.97
N ILE A 409 -9.36 -22.57 6.68
CA ILE A 409 -8.23 -22.14 5.85
C ILE A 409 -7.73 -20.77 6.31
N ILE A 410 -8.66 -19.83 6.53
CA ILE A 410 -8.33 -18.50 7.06
C ILE A 410 -7.78 -18.60 8.50
N LEU A 411 -8.31 -19.49 9.34
CA LEU A 411 -7.74 -19.73 10.67
C LEU A 411 -6.30 -20.26 10.60
N ALA A 412 -6.02 -21.16 9.65
CA ALA A 412 -4.67 -21.68 9.46
C ALA A 412 -3.69 -20.59 9.00
N SER A 413 -4.10 -19.69 8.08
CA SER A 413 -3.27 -18.55 7.68
C SER A 413 -2.99 -17.61 8.85
N ARG A 414 -4.00 -17.32 9.69
CA ARG A 414 -3.85 -16.51 10.90
C ARG A 414 -2.93 -17.15 11.93
N LEU A 415 -3.02 -18.46 12.14
CA LEU A 415 -2.11 -19.19 13.03
C LEU A 415 -0.66 -19.06 12.55
N LEU A 416 -0.40 -19.15 11.25
CA LEU A 416 0.93 -18.93 10.70
C LEU A 416 1.40 -17.49 10.96
N ILE A 417 0.56 -16.49 10.76
CA ILE A 417 0.88 -15.08 11.06
C ILE A 417 1.21 -14.92 12.56
N LEU A 418 0.45 -15.55 13.46
CA LEU A 418 0.73 -15.55 14.89
C LEU A 418 2.08 -16.23 15.23
N LEU A 419 2.41 -17.33 14.54
CA LEU A 419 3.73 -17.97 14.67
C LEU A 419 4.86 -17.05 14.18
N MET A 420 4.64 -16.29 13.11
CA MET A 420 5.59 -15.28 12.64
C MET A 420 5.77 -14.15 13.66
N ILE A 421 4.68 -13.65 14.26
CA ILE A 421 4.72 -12.65 15.33
C ILE A 421 5.55 -13.19 16.50
N TRP A 422 5.28 -14.42 16.92
CA TRP A 422 6.03 -15.08 17.98
C TRP A 422 7.52 -15.23 17.63
N GLY A 423 7.82 -15.68 16.41
CA GLY A 423 9.19 -15.78 15.89
C GLY A 423 9.92 -14.44 15.91
N MET A 424 9.26 -13.35 15.50
CA MET A 424 9.82 -12.00 15.53
C MET A 424 10.08 -11.52 16.95
N ILE A 425 9.15 -11.76 17.89
CA ILE A 425 9.33 -11.46 19.31
C ILE A 425 10.57 -12.20 19.87
N VAL A 426 10.76 -13.46 19.48
CA VAL A 426 11.94 -14.25 19.85
C VAL A 426 13.20 -13.67 19.22
N MET A 427 13.20 -13.32 17.93
CA MET A 427 14.34 -12.70 17.25
C MET A 427 14.74 -11.38 17.92
N VAL A 428 13.79 -10.48 18.19
CA VAL A 428 14.04 -9.23 18.93
C VAL A 428 14.60 -9.50 20.32
N LYS A 429 14.11 -10.53 21.02
CA LYS A 429 14.65 -10.93 22.33
C LYS A 429 16.09 -11.44 22.23
N LEU A 430 16.43 -12.21 21.20
CA LEU A 430 17.77 -12.75 20.97
C LEU A 430 18.76 -11.68 20.55
N ALA A 431 18.41 -10.83 19.58
CA ALA A 431 19.21 -9.68 19.15
C ALA A 431 19.54 -8.78 20.34
N TRP A 432 18.56 -8.52 21.20
CA TRP A 432 18.76 -7.72 22.41
C TRP A 432 19.70 -8.39 23.42
N ARG A 433 19.57 -9.71 23.63
CA ARG A 433 20.48 -10.46 24.52
C ARG A 433 21.92 -10.41 24.01
N ARG A 434 22.12 -10.52 22.69
CA ARG A 434 23.45 -10.38 22.07
C ARG A 434 24.05 -8.99 22.32
N ARG A 435 23.27 -7.93 22.10
CA ARG A 435 23.72 -6.54 22.39
C ARG A 435 24.09 -6.31 23.85
N GLN A 436 23.39 -6.95 24.79
CA GLN A 436 23.74 -6.85 26.22
C GLN A 436 24.97 -7.68 26.61
N ALA A 437 25.26 -8.74 25.86
CA ALA A 437 26.42 -9.62 26.08
C ALA A 437 27.69 -9.12 25.38
N ALA A 438 27.57 -8.24 24.37
CA ALA A 438 28.71 -7.61 23.73
C ALA A 438 29.46 -6.73 24.75
N PRO A 439 30.81 -6.83 24.85
CA PRO A 439 31.59 -5.92 25.67
C PRO A 439 31.32 -4.48 25.23
N ALA A 440 31.23 -3.54 26.17
CA ALA A 440 31.07 -2.13 25.88
C ALA A 440 32.33 -1.61 25.16
N VAL A 441 32.39 -1.76 23.85
CA VAL A 441 33.40 -1.11 23.02
C VAL A 441 33.04 0.36 22.96
N SER A 442 33.97 1.17 23.48
CA SER A 442 34.02 2.62 23.55
C SER A 442 33.12 3.39 22.58
N GLN A 443 32.06 4.01 23.10
CA GLN A 443 31.42 5.19 22.48
C GLN A 443 32.29 6.46 22.60
N ALA A 444 33.59 6.33 22.40
CA ALA A 444 34.55 7.42 22.41
C ALA A 444 35.52 7.20 21.25
N GLY A 445 35.34 7.94 20.16
CA GLY A 445 36.33 8.01 19.09
C GLY A 445 35.80 7.98 17.67
N GLU A 446 34.98 8.96 17.28
CA GLU A 446 35.02 9.48 15.91
C GLU A 446 34.91 11.01 15.99
N THR A 447 36.08 11.66 16.14
CA THR A 447 36.29 13.05 15.74
C THR A 447 36.24 13.12 14.21
N PRO A 448 35.58 14.14 13.63
CA PRO A 448 35.50 14.28 12.18
C PRO A 448 36.82 14.85 11.64
N THR A 449 37.38 14.18 10.64
CA THR A 449 38.29 14.77 9.65
C THR A 449 37.74 14.48 8.27
#